data_AF-A0A0U2MWB6-F1
#
_entry.id   AF-A0A0U2MWB6-F1
#
_cell.length_a   1.000
_cell.length_b   1.000
_cell.length_c   1.000
_cell.angle_alpha   90.00
_cell.angle_beta   90.00
_cell.angle_gamma   90.00
#
_symmetry.space_group_name_H-M   'P 1'
#
loop_
_entity.id
_entity.type
_entity.pdbx_description
1 polymer ?
#
loop_
_entity_poly.entity_id
_entity_poly.type
_entity_poly.pdbx_seq_one_letter_code
_entity_poly.pdbx_strand_id
1 'polypeptide(L)'
;MARVTKCRSCLVKDQSEKVKVDNMYFHDGECLDKYRKHKQFLEKEKQQKDELFYKLLKIHNIEKTIEIPPLFYMKIEEIRNDSGLLGKVDKRYKEGVPYNAISYTYDYCKKNIENVLLNMNFENKLGEMYYCLAIVRNNIVDAYNHKLNQMKQEKIQKEVVTQDMSLDYETPKRIRKDEMDISDIL
;
A
#
# COMPACT_ATOMS: atom_id res chain seq x y z
N MET A 1 -44.66 18.52 12.17
CA MET A 1 -43.86 17.73 13.14
C MET A 1 -42.61 17.23 12.44
N ALA A 2 -41.41 17.63 12.89
CA ALA A 2 -40.16 17.14 12.32
C ALA A 2 -40.03 15.62 12.59
N ARG A 3 -39.70 14.82 11.56
CA ARG A 3 -39.56 13.36 11.69
C ARG A 3 -38.32 13.03 12.52
N VAL A 4 -38.50 12.38 13.66
CA VAL A 4 -37.40 11.83 14.46
C VAL A 4 -36.74 10.70 13.67
N THR A 5 -35.49 10.88 13.29
CA THR A 5 -34.72 9.93 12.48
C THR A 5 -33.46 9.52 13.24
N LYS A 6 -33.02 8.26 13.10
CA LYS A 6 -31.81 7.74 13.75
C LYS A 6 -30.59 8.03 12.87
N CYS A 7 -29.57 8.70 13.40
CA CYS A 7 -28.28 8.83 12.73
C CYS A 7 -27.57 7.47 12.72
N ARG A 8 -27.07 7.02 11.57
CA ARG A 8 -26.40 5.72 11.45
C ARG A 8 -24.98 5.71 12.00
N SER A 9 -24.33 6.87 12.08
CA SER A 9 -22.96 7.00 12.62
C SER A 9 -22.94 6.99 14.15
N CYS A 10 -23.66 7.91 14.81
CA CYS A 10 -23.68 8.02 16.27
C CYS A 10 -24.82 7.26 16.97
N LEU A 11 -25.75 6.66 16.20
CA LEU A 11 -26.91 5.90 16.69
C LEU A 11 -27.93 6.71 17.51
N VAL A 12 -27.77 8.04 17.61
CA VAL A 12 -28.70 8.94 18.29
C VAL A 12 -29.96 9.16 17.46
N LYS A 13 -31.12 9.20 18.13
CA LYS A 13 -32.42 9.58 17.56
C LYS A 13 -32.77 10.98 18.02
N ASP A 14 -32.90 11.90 17.09
CA ASP A 14 -33.22 13.31 17.38
C ASP A 14 -33.96 13.95 16.19
N GLN A 15 -34.41 15.19 16.38
CA GLN A 15 -35.15 15.99 15.40
C GLN A 15 -34.25 16.87 14.53
N SER A 16 -32.92 16.80 14.70
CA SER A 16 -31.97 17.57 13.90
C SER A 16 -32.06 17.23 12.41
N GLU A 17 -31.70 18.20 11.57
CA GLU A 17 -31.58 18.01 10.13
C GLU A 17 -30.53 16.93 9.83
N LYS A 18 -30.91 15.95 9.01
CA LYS A 18 -30.07 14.83 8.61
C LYS A 18 -30.03 14.70 7.12
N VAL A 19 -28.83 14.42 6.61
CA VAL A 19 -28.59 14.14 5.20
C VAL A 19 -28.82 12.66 4.95
N LYS A 20 -29.58 12.34 3.90
CA LYS A 20 -29.81 10.95 3.46
C LYS A 20 -28.74 10.55 2.44
N VAL A 21 -27.99 9.49 2.71
CA VAL A 21 -26.96 8.91 1.83
C VAL A 21 -27.11 7.39 1.83
N ASP A 22 -27.16 6.75 0.65
CA ASP A 22 -27.28 5.29 0.49
C ASP A 22 -28.40 4.67 1.36
N ASN A 23 -29.58 5.31 1.38
CA ASN A 23 -30.72 4.94 2.22
C ASN A 23 -30.50 4.98 3.75
N MET A 24 -29.43 5.63 4.20
CA MET A 24 -29.13 5.86 5.62
C MET A 24 -29.17 7.37 5.94
N TYR A 25 -29.47 7.72 7.19
CA TYR A 25 -29.52 9.11 7.65
C TYR A 25 -28.30 9.42 8.53
N PHE A 26 -27.70 10.60 8.33
CA PHE A 26 -26.54 11.06 9.08
C PHE A 26 -26.74 12.51 9.51
N HIS A 27 -26.23 12.87 10.69
CA HIS A 27 -26.05 14.29 11.02
C HIS A 27 -25.08 14.92 10.01
N ASP A 28 -25.39 16.14 9.59
CA ASP A 28 -24.47 16.90 8.76
C ASP A 28 -23.17 17.23 9.52
N GLY A 29 -22.06 17.33 8.79
CA GLY A 29 -20.72 17.45 9.38
C GLY A 29 -20.10 16.10 9.79
N GLU A 30 -19.67 15.97 11.06
CA GLU A 30 -18.76 14.89 11.47
C GLU A 30 -19.29 13.47 11.24
N CYS A 31 -20.60 13.25 11.42
CA CYS A 31 -21.19 11.92 11.27
C CYS A 31 -21.14 11.46 9.81
N LEU A 32 -21.43 12.38 8.88
CA LEU A 32 -21.37 12.15 7.45
C LEU A 32 -19.92 11.99 6.97
N ASP A 33 -19.00 12.81 7.46
CA ASP A 33 -17.58 12.72 7.10
C ASP A 33 -16.93 11.42 7.58
N LYS A 34 -17.27 10.96 8.80
CA LYS A 34 -16.85 9.63 9.29
C LYS A 34 -17.35 8.53 8.37
N TYR A 35 -18.59 8.60 7.92
CA TYR A 35 -19.16 7.62 6.98
C TYR A 35 -18.44 7.65 5.62
N ARG A 36 -18.23 8.84 5.04
CA ARG A 36 -17.54 9.00 3.75
C ARG A 36 -16.11 8.46 3.81
N LYS A 37 -15.34 8.81 4.86
CA LYS A 37 -13.98 8.30 5.08
C LYS A 37 -13.97 6.78 5.21
N HIS A 38 -14.91 6.21 5.97
CA HIS A 38 -15.01 4.76 6.12
C HIS A 38 -15.38 4.06 4.80
N LYS A 39 -16.31 4.62 4.02
CA LYS A 39 -16.68 4.10 2.70
C LYS A 39 -15.48 4.09 1.75
N GLN A 40 -14.75 5.21 1.67
CA GLN A 40 -13.52 5.31 0.87
C GLN A 40 -12.45 4.30 1.32
N PHE A 41 -12.29 4.11 2.64
CA PHE A 41 -11.37 3.11 3.17
C PHE A 41 -11.75 1.69 2.72
N LEU A 42 -13.04 1.32 2.82
CA LEU A 42 -13.54 0.01 2.38
C LEU A 42 -13.40 -0.20 0.87
N GLU A 43 -13.68 0.83 0.06
CA GLU A 43 -13.51 0.78 -1.39
C GLU A 43 -12.04 0.57 -1.78
N LYS A 44 -11.13 1.32 -1.15
CA LYS A 44 -9.69 1.15 -1.37
C LYS A 44 -9.21 -0.22 -0.93
N GLU A 45 -9.70 -0.71 0.21
CA GLU A 45 -9.33 -2.03 0.70
C GLU A 45 -9.82 -3.13 -0.25
N LYS A 46 -11.03 -3.00 -0.79
CA LYS A 46 -11.56 -3.93 -1.80
C LYS A 46 -10.71 -3.93 -3.06
N GLN A 47 -10.33 -2.77 -3.58
CA GLN A 47 -9.45 -2.66 -4.75
C GLN A 47 -8.11 -3.36 -4.52
N GLN A 48 -7.47 -3.12 -3.37
CA GLN A 48 -6.20 -3.77 -3.03
C GLN A 48 -6.33 -5.28 -2.88
N LYS A 49 -7.47 -5.75 -2.35
CA LYS A 49 -7.79 -7.17 -2.26
C LYS A 49 -7.92 -7.79 -3.64
N ASP A 50 -8.68 -7.16 -4.53
CA ASP A 50 -8.89 -7.64 -5.90
C ASP A 50 -7.55 -7.70 -6.67
N GLU A 51 -6.72 -6.65 -6.56
CA GLU A 51 -5.37 -6.60 -7.14
C GLU A 51 -4.47 -7.75 -6.66
N LEU A 52 -4.50 -8.05 -5.36
CA LEU A 52 -3.76 -9.18 -4.79
C LEU A 52 -4.22 -10.50 -5.43
N PHE A 53 -5.54 -10.72 -5.55
CA PHE A 53 -6.05 -11.96 -6.16
C PHE A 53 -5.71 -12.08 -7.64
N TYR A 54 -5.80 -10.99 -8.41
CA TYR A 54 -5.35 -11.01 -9.81
C TYR A 54 -3.87 -11.33 -9.95
N LYS A 55 -3.03 -10.87 -9.01
CA LYS A 55 -1.62 -11.24 -9.00
C LYS A 55 -1.42 -12.72 -8.68
N LEU A 56 -2.14 -13.25 -7.69
CA LEU A 56 -2.07 -14.66 -7.31
C LEU A 56 -2.47 -15.59 -8.45
N LEU A 57 -3.48 -15.22 -9.25
CA LEU A 57 -3.84 -15.96 -10.46
C LEU A 57 -2.65 -16.13 -11.40
N LYS A 58 -1.88 -15.05 -11.62
CA LYS A 58 -0.70 -15.08 -12.48
C LYS A 58 0.44 -15.89 -11.89
N ILE A 59 0.72 -15.73 -10.59
CA ILE A 59 1.81 -16.44 -9.90
C ILE A 59 1.56 -17.95 -9.91
N HIS A 60 0.32 -18.34 -9.68
CA HIS A 60 -0.06 -19.74 -9.55
C HIS A 60 -0.60 -20.34 -10.86
N ASN A 61 -0.55 -19.64 -11.99
CA ASN A 61 -1.12 -20.10 -13.27
C ASN A 61 -2.57 -20.62 -13.13
N ILE A 62 -3.42 -19.83 -12.48
CA ILE A 62 -4.86 -20.11 -12.30
C ILE A 62 -5.63 -19.17 -13.24
N GLU A 63 -6.61 -19.68 -13.98
CA GLU A 63 -7.32 -18.87 -14.97
C GLU A 63 -8.39 -17.98 -14.33
N LYS A 64 -9.08 -18.49 -13.31
CA LYS A 64 -10.25 -17.83 -12.70
C LYS A 64 -10.14 -17.77 -11.19
N THR A 65 -10.66 -16.69 -10.61
CA THR A 65 -10.72 -16.53 -9.15
C THR A 65 -11.51 -17.64 -8.45
N ILE A 66 -12.50 -18.24 -9.12
CA ILE A 66 -13.33 -19.33 -8.60
C ILE A 66 -12.51 -20.60 -8.32
N GLU A 67 -11.38 -20.78 -9.02
CA GLU A 67 -10.48 -21.93 -8.85
C GLU A 67 -9.55 -21.76 -7.64
N ILE A 68 -9.47 -20.55 -7.05
CA ILE A 68 -8.75 -20.34 -5.80
C ILE A 68 -9.53 -21.05 -4.68
N PRO A 69 -8.91 -21.97 -3.92
CA PRO A 69 -9.61 -22.67 -2.86
C PRO A 69 -10.16 -21.69 -1.79
N PRO A 70 -11.42 -21.85 -1.33
CA PRO A 70 -12.01 -20.97 -0.31
C PRO A 70 -11.18 -20.83 0.96
N LEU A 71 -10.48 -21.90 1.36
CA LEU A 71 -9.60 -21.90 2.54
C LEU A 71 -8.40 -20.96 2.36
N PHE A 72 -7.93 -20.75 1.13
CA PHE A 72 -6.84 -19.83 0.84
C PHE A 72 -7.24 -18.37 1.11
N TYR A 73 -8.47 -18.00 0.77
CA TYR A 73 -9.01 -16.69 1.13
C TYR A 73 -8.98 -16.47 2.64
N MET A 74 -9.35 -17.47 3.44
CA MET A 74 -9.30 -17.37 4.90
C MET A 74 -7.88 -17.12 5.40
N LYS A 75 -6.86 -17.79 4.83
CA LYS A 75 -5.46 -17.56 5.21
C LYS A 75 -4.95 -16.16 4.89
N ILE A 76 -5.37 -15.58 3.77
CA ILE A 76 -5.05 -14.18 3.46
C ILE A 76 -5.75 -13.24 4.46
N GLU A 77 -7.01 -13.50 4.79
CA GLU A 77 -7.72 -12.71 5.81
C GLU A 77 -7.07 -12.83 7.19
N GLU A 78 -6.53 -14.00 7.56
CA GLU A 78 -5.78 -14.17 8.82
C GLU A 78 -4.55 -13.24 8.87
N ILE A 79 -3.81 -13.11 7.77
CA ILE A 79 -2.65 -12.20 7.68
C ILE A 79 -3.12 -10.74 7.70
N ARG A 80 -4.20 -10.42 6.98
CA ARG A 80 -4.79 -9.07 6.95
C ARG A 80 -5.26 -8.62 8.33
N ASN A 81 -5.74 -9.55 9.15
CA ASN A 81 -6.29 -9.29 10.48
C ASN A 81 -5.28 -9.55 11.61
N ASP A 82 -4.09 -10.08 11.30
CA ASP A 82 -3.07 -10.53 12.26
C ASP A 82 -3.60 -11.51 13.32
N SER A 83 -4.59 -12.33 12.94
CA SER A 83 -5.34 -13.17 13.89
C SER A 83 -4.58 -14.41 14.37
N GLY A 84 -3.40 -14.68 13.82
CA GLY A 84 -2.59 -15.87 14.09
C GLY A 84 -1.40 -15.66 15.04
N LEU A 85 -1.08 -14.43 15.43
CA LEU A 85 0.04 -14.08 16.32
C LEU A 85 -0.41 -13.56 17.69
N LEU A 86 -1.60 -12.95 17.75
CA LEU A 86 -2.19 -12.43 18.97
C LEU A 86 -3.53 -13.14 19.17
N GLY A 87 -3.57 -14.15 20.05
CA GLY A 87 -4.77 -14.97 20.29
C GLY A 87 -6.04 -14.13 20.47
N LYS A 88 -7.18 -14.64 19.96
CA LYS A 88 -8.54 -14.03 19.96
C LYS A 88 -8.62 -12.64 20.61
N VAL A 89 -8.12 -11.61 19.93
CA VAL A 89 -8.34 -10.24 20.39
C VAL A 89 -9.65 -9.76 19.77
N ASP A 90 -10.63 -9.43 20.61
CA ASP A 90 -11.92 -8.82 20.25
C ASP A 90 -11.70 -7.40 19.69
N LYS A 91 -10.99 -7.27 18.56
CA LYS A 91 -10.70 -5.99 17.92
C LYS A 91 -11.74 -5.69 16.85
N ARG A 92 -12.39 -4.53 16.99
CA ARG A 92 -13.43 -4.03 16.06
C ARG A 92 -12.90 -3.63 14.67
N TYR A 93 -11.58 -3.55 14.45
CA TYR A 93 -11.00 -3.01 13.22
C TYR A 93 -9.76 -3.81 12.75
N LYS A 94 -9.56 -3.84 11.42
CA LYS A 94 -8.50 -4.62 10.74
C LYS A 94 -7.12 -3.97 10.88
N GLU A 95 -6.36 -4.32 11.91
CA GLU A 95 -5.01 -3.78 12.21
C GLU A 95 -3.84 -4.64 11.73
N GLY A 96 -4.09 -5.74 11.00
CA GLY A 96 -3.01 -6.55 10.45
C GLY A 96 -2.42 -5.98 9.16
N VAL A 97 -1.78 -6.84 8.36
CA VAL A 97 -0.99 -6.42 7.20
C VAL A 97 -1.91 -6.00 6.04
N PRO A 98 -1.83 -4.75 5.55
CA PRO A 98 -2.64 -4.31 4.41
C PRO A 98 -2.43 -5.18 3.16
N TYR A 99 -3.47 -5.39 2.34
CA TYR A 99 -3.36 -6.26 1.15
C TYR A 99 -2.30 -5.78 0.16
N ASN A 100 -2.09 -4.47 0.03
CA ASN A 100 -1.03 -3.93 -0.82
C ASN A 100 0.38 -4.27 -0.31
N ALA A 101 0.58 -4.44 1.00
CA ALA A 101 1.84 -4.87 1.57
C ALA A 101 2.06 -6.36 1.29
N ILE A 102 1.04 -7.20 1.48
CA ILE A 102 1.08 -8.63 1.10
C ILE A 102 1.43 -8.77 -0.40
N SER A 103 0.73 -8.01 -1.25
CA SER A 103 0.95 -7.99 -2.70
C SER A 103 2.37 -7.56 -3.06
N TYR A 104 2.94 -6.57 -2.36
CA TYR A 104 4.32 -6.16 -2.56
C TYR A 104 5.31 -7.23 -2.10
N THR A 105 5.04 -7.91 -1.00
CA THR A 105 5.90 -9.00 -0.51
C THR A 105 5.95 -10.17 -1.49
N TYR A 106 4.85 -10.46 -2.19
CA TYR A 106 4.88 -11.40 -3.33
C TYR A 106 5.87 -10.97 -4.42
N ASP A 107 5.94 -9.68 -4.75
CA ASP A 107 6.90 -9.17 -5.75
C ASP A 107 8.34 -9.25 -5.21
N TYR A 108 8.53 -8.88 -3.94
CA TYR A 108 9.83 -8.95 -3.26
C TYR A 108 10.38 -10.37 -3.24
N CYS A 109 9.53 -11.37 -2.95
CA CYS A 109 9.89 -12.77 -2.92
C CYS A 109 9.75 -13.49 -4.26
N LYS A 110 9.47 -12.78 -5.36
CA LYS A 110 9.10 -13.37 -6.65
C LYS A 110 10.08 -14.47 -7.11
N LYS A 111 11.39 -14.19 -7.08
CA LYS A 111 12.42 -15.16 -7.48
C LYS A 111 12.41 -16.43 -6.62
N ASN A 112 12.22 -16.28 -5.31
CA ASN A 112 12.17 -17.42 -4.39
C ASN A 112 10.92 -18.27 -4.66
N ILE A 113 9.79 -17.61 -4.89
CA ILE A 113 8.53 -18.28 -5.22
C ILE A 113 8.66 -19.02 -6.56
N GLU A 114 9.20 -18.37 -7.60
CA GLU A 114 9.42 -19.00 -8.92
C GLU A 114 10.34 -20.23 -8.80
N ASN A 115 11.44 -20.13 -8.07
CA ASN A 115 12.34 -21.26 -7.83
C ASN A 115 11.62 -22.42 -7.11
N VAL A 116 10.80 -22.12 -6.12
CA VAL A 116 10.04 -23.13 -5.38
C VAL A 116 9.01 -23.80 -6.29
N LEU A 117 8.27 -23.04 -7.10
CA LEU A 117 7.28 -23.55 -8.03
C LEU A 117 7.89 -24.45 -9.13
N LEU A 118 9.14 -24.20 -9.52
CA LEU A 118 9.85 -25.01 -10.52
C LEU A 118 10.46 -26.29 -9.95
N ASN A 119 10.91 -26.28 -8.68
CA ASN A 119 11.72 -27.36 -8.13
C ASN A 119 10.96 -28.27 -7.14
N MET A 120 9.83 -27.82 -6.58
CA MET A 120 9.05 -28.61 -5.63
C MET A 120 7.82 -29.23 -6.28
N ASN A 121 7.58 -30.50 -5.96
CA ASN A 121 6.33 -31.18 -6.31
C ASN A 121 5.34 -31.02 -5.16
N PHE A 122 4.23 -30.32 -5.42
CA PHE A 122 3.15 -30.14 -4.47
C PHE A 122 2.06 -31.20 -4.67
N GLU A 123 1.53 -31.74 -3.57
CA GLU A 123 0.45 -32.73 -3.61
C GLU A 123 -0.85 -32.16 -4.21
N ASN A 124 -1.11 -30.88 -3.95
CA ASN A 124 -2.28 -30.17 -4.46
C ASN A 124 -2.03 -28.66 -4.54
N LYS A 125 -2.91 -27.97 -5.27
CA LYS A 125 -2.80 -26.53 -5.50
C LYS A 125 -2.88 -25.71 -4.22
N LEU A 126 -3.70 -26.14 -3.26
CA LEU A 126 -3.83 -25.45 -1.97
C LEU A 126 -2.51 -25.48 -1.18
N GLY A 127 -1.82 -26.62 -1.16
CA GLY A 127 -0.52 -26.80 -0.53
C GLY A 127 0.56 -25.92 -1.16
N GLU A 128 0.58 -25.84 -2.50
CA GLU A 128 1.44 -24.91 -3.24
C GLU A 128 1.21 -23.46 -2.83
N MET A 129 -0.06 -23.02 -2.85
CA MET A 129 -0.43 -21.66 -2.49
C MET A 129 -0.11 -21.35 -1.02
N TYR A 130 -0.35 -22.28 -0.10
CA TYR A 130 0.02 -22.13 1.31
C TYR A 130 1.53 -22.03 1.52
N TYR A 131 2.32 -22.83 0.80
CA TYR A 131 3.77 -22.76 0.89
C TYR A 131 4.27 -21.39 0.42
N CYS A 132 3.79 -20.91 -0.72
CA CYS A 132 4.15 -19.59 -1.24
C CYS A 132 3.71 -18.47 -0.29
N LEU A 133 2.52 -18.59 0.31
CA LEU A 133 2.03 -17.64 1.31
C LEU A 133 2.87 -17.67 2.60
N ALA A 134 3.42 -18.82 2.99
CA ALA A 134 4.32 -18.93 4.13
C ALA A 134 5.66 -18.21 3.88
N ILE A 135 6.22 -18.33 2.66
CA ILE A 135 7.39 -17.53 2.23
C ILE A 135 7.08 -16.05 2.39
N VAL A 136 5.93 -15.62 1.84
CA VAL A 136 5.49 -14.23 1.93
C VAL A 136 5.39 -13.79 3.39
N ARG A 137 4.65 -14.53 4.22
CA ARG A 137 4.45 -14.22 5.65
C ARG A 137 5.79 -13.99 6.37
N ASN A 138 6.77 -14.85 6.13
CA ASN A 138 8.09 -14.76 6.77
C ASN A 138 8.91 -13.55 6.32
N ASN A 139 8.63 -12.98 5.15
CA ASN A 139 9.37 -11.88 4.55
C ASN A 139 8.60 -10.54 4.57
N ILE A 140 7.44 -10.46 5.23
CA ILE A 140 6.62 -9.22 5.27
C ILE A 140 7.41 -8.04 5.86
N VAL A 141 8.13 -8.27 6.95
CA VAL A 141 8.91 -7.23 7.64
C VAL A 141 10.05 -6.73 6.75
N ASP A 142 10.79 -7.66 6.13
CA ASP A 142 11.91 -7.31 5.25
C ASP A 142 11.44 -6.57 4.00
N ALA A 143 10.34 -7.02 3.38
CA ALA A 143 9.73 -6.33 2.26
C ALA A 143 9.25 -4.92 2.64
N TYR A 144 8.69 -4.75 3.85
CA TYR A 144 8.30 -3.43 4.35
C TYR A 144 9.51 -2.49 4.51
N ASN A 145 10.59 -2.97 5.13
CA ASN A 145 11.82 -2.20 5.30
C ASN A 145 12.45 -1.85 3.94
N HIS A 146 12.47 -2.79 3.00
CA HIS A 146 12.93 -2.56 1.64
C HIS A 146 12.12 -1.46 0.94
N LYS A 147 10.78 -1.50 1.04
CA LYS A 147 9.91 -0.47 0.48
C LYS A 147 10.15 0.91 1.09
N LEU A 148 10.33 0.99 2.41
CA LEU A 148 10.66 2.25 3.08
C LEU A 148 11.99 2.83 2.59
N ASN A 149 13.00 1.98 2.39
CA ASN A 149 14.30 2.39 1.89
C ASN A 149 14.22 2.88 0.44
N GLN A 150 13.47 2.21 -0.44
CA GLN A 150 13.20 2.70 -1.79
C GLN A 150 12.54 4.08 -1.78
N MET A 151 11.49 4.26 -0.97
CA MET A 151 10.81 5.55 -0.88
C MET A 151 11.73 6.67 -0.37
N LYS A 152 12.67 6.37 0.53
CA LYS A 152 13.69 7.33 0.98
C LYS A 152 14.66 7.67 -0.16
N GLN A 153 15.14 6.68 -0.89
CA GLN A 153 16.05 6.89 -2.02
C GLN A 153 15.38 7.68 -3.15
N GLU A 154 14.13 7.38 -3.50
CA GLU A 154 13.38 8.12 -4.51
C GLU A 154 13.16 9.59 -4.12
N LYS A 155 12.94 9.87 -2.83
CA LYS A 155 12.85 11.25 -2.33
C LYS A 155 14.17 11.99 -2.48
N ILE A 156 15.27 11.38 -2.06
CA ILE A 156 16.61 11.95 -2.21
C ILE A 156 16.92 12.22 -3.68
N GLN A 157 16.65 11.26 -4.58
CA GLN A 157 16.87 11.45 -6.02
C GLN A 157 16.03 12.60 -6.59
N LYS A 158 14.76 12.72 -6.19
CA LYS A 158 13.91 13.83 -6.62
C LYS A 158 14.43 15.18 -6.13
N GLU A 159 14.89 15.25 -4.89
CA GLU A 159 15.48 16.45 -4.29
C GLU A 159 16.78 16.87 -5.01
N VAL A 160 17.65 15.91 -5.33
CA VAL A 160 18.89 16.15 -6.11
C VAL A 160 18.58 16.64 -7.52
N VAL A 161 17.63 16.01 -8.23
CA VAL A 161 17.23 16.45 -9.59
C VAL A 161 16.62 17.85 -9.56
N THR A 162 15.83 18.21 -8.54
CA THR A 162 15.32 19.58 -8.39
C THR A 162 16.40 20.61 -8.06
N GLN A 163 17.46 20.22 -7.33
CA GLN A 163 18.60 21.10 -7.09
C GLN A 163 19.44 21.33 -8.36
N ASP A 164 19.71 20.27 -9.12
CA ASP A 164 20.51 20.36 -10.37
C ASP A 164 19.79 21.18 -11.46
N MET A 165 18.45 21.24 -11.47
CA MET A 165 17.68 22.11 -12.37
C MET A 165 17.65 23.60 -11.94
N SER A 166 18.13 23.93 -10.73
CA SER A 166 18.14 25.30 -10.20
C SER A 166 19.52 25.96 -10.19
N LEU A 167 20.56 25.26 -10.66
CA LEU A 167 21.89 25.82 -10.85
C LEU A 167 21.98 26.48 -12.23
N ASP A 168 21.50 27.71 -12.32
CA ASP A 168 22.00 28.66 -13.32
C ASP A 168 23.49 28.87 -13.03
N TYR A 169 24.33 28.20 -13.82
CA TYR A 169 25.78 28.37 -13.79
C TYR A 169 26.11 29.79 -14.29
N GLU A 170 26.23 30.75 -13.37
CA GLU A 170 27.04 31.94 -13.61
C GLU A 170 28.51 31.49 -13.71
N THR A 171 28.98 31.25 -14.94
CA THR A 171 30.40 31.02 -15.19
C THR A 171 31.19 32.27 -14.76
N PRO A 172 32.15 32.17 -13.82
CA PRO A 172 33.01 33.30 -13.51
C PRO A 172 33.91 33.58 -14.72
N LYS A 173 33.74 34.74 -15.36
CA LYS A 173 34.63 35.23 -16.42
C LYS A 173 36.06 35.28 -15.87
N ARG A 174 36.94 34.42 -16.37
CA ARG A 174 38.38 34.54 -16.15
C ARG A 174 38.86 35.83 -16.84
N ILE A 175 39.10 36.87 -16.05
CA ILE A 175 39.83 38.06 -16.50
C ILE A 175 41.29 37.61 -16.72
N ARG A 176 41.72 37.52 -17.98
CA ARG A 176 43.15 37.41 -18.30
C ARG A 176 43.76 38.79 -18.07
N LYS A 177 44.69 38.89 -17.12
CA LYS A 177 45.62 40.02 -17.03
C LYS A 177 46.81 39.68 -17.93
N ASP A 178 46.74 40.09 -19.18
CA ASP A 178 47.94 40.29 -20.00
C ASP A 178 48.39 41.73 -19.79
N GLU A 179 49.66 41.90 -19.44
CA GLU A 179 50.57 43.03 -19.75
C GLU A 179 51.78 42.94 -18.82
N MET A 180 52.80 42.19 -19.24
CA MET A 180 54.19 42.51 -18.86
C MET A 180 54.70 43.48 -19.91
N ASP A 181 54.68 44.77 -19.59
CA ASP A 181 55.37 45.80 -20.34
C ASP A 181 56.83 45.84 -19.85
N ILE A 182 57.79 45.49 -20.72
CA ILE A 182 59.24 45.58 -20.45
C ILE A 182 59.85 46.72 -21.27
N SER A 183 59.07 47.76 -21.59
CA SER A 183 59.61 49.02 -22.08
C SER A 183 59.84 49.95 -20.90
N ASP A 184 61.06 49.92 -20.32
CA ASP A 184 61.76 51.09 -19.73
C ASP A 184 62.85 50.72 -18.69
N ILE A 185 63.74 49.76 -18.97
CA ILE A 185 65.04 49.70 -18.26
C ILE A 185 66.15 49.34 -19.26
N LEU A 186 66.72 50.38 -19.89
CA LEU A 186 68.08 50.41 -20.42
C LEU A 186 68.98 51.07 -19.38
#